data_AF-A0A9E0R4H7-F1
#
_entry.id   AF-A0A9E0R4H7-F1
#
_cell.length_a   1.000
_cell.length_b   1.000
_cell.length_c   1.000
_cell.angle_alpha   90.00
_cell.angle_beta   90.00
_cell.angle_gamma   90.00
#
_symmetry.space_group_name_H-M   'P 1'
#
loop_
_entity.id
_entity.type
_entity.pdbx_description
1 polymer ?
#
loop_
_entity_poly.entity_id
_entity_poly.type
_entity_poly.pdbx_seq_one_letter_code
_entity_poly.pdbx_strand_id
1 'polypeptide(L)' 'KRLGMSVIAEGIETQEQASFLRNNGCDEFQGFMYSHPLPVDKMTQLLREGAVIEINLKQKEYEVS' A
#
# COMPACT_ATOMS: atom_id res chain seq x y z
N LYS A 1 4.59 -11.18 22.76
CA LYS A 1 3.31 -11.94 22.59
C LYS A 1 2.59 -11.36 21.38
N ARG A 2 2.16 -12.18 20.41
CA ARG A 2 1.29 -11.78 19.28
C ARG A 2 -0.14 -12.17 19.61
N LEU A 3 -1.12 -11.30 19.35
CA LEU A 3 -2.54 -11.51 19.68
C LEU A 3 -3.29 -12.41 18.67
N GLY A 4 -2.61 -12.99 17.68
CA GLY A 4 -3.25 -13.77 16.62
C GLY A 4 -4.12 -12.94 15.67
N MET A 5 -3.99 -11.61 15.73
CA MET A 5 -4.72 -10.66 14.89
C MET A 5 -3.88 -10.28 13.67
N SER A 6 -4.51 -10.13 12.52
CA SER A 6 -3.89 -9.40 11.42
C SER A 6 -3.78 -7.92 11.76
N VAL A 7 -2.71 -7.28 11.30
CA VAL A 7 -2.45 -5.86 11.46
C VAL A 7 -2.18 -5.27 10.09
N ILE A 8 -2.86 -4.16 9.79
CA ILE A 8 -2.63 -3.37 8.58
C ILE A 8 -1.80 -2.15 8.99
N ALA A 9 -0.68 -1.92 8.30
CA ALA A 9 0.09 -0.70 8.45
C ALA A 9 -0.37 0.34 7.42
N GLU A 10 -0.88 1.46 7.91
CA GLU A 10 -1.37 2.57 7.10
C GLU A 10 -0.32 3.67 6.93
N GLY A 11 -0.42 4.45 5.84
CA GLY A 11 0.46 5.57 5.55
C GLY A 11 1.78 5.19 4.87
N ILE A 12 1.82 4.10 4.09
CA ILE A 12 3.03 3.70 3.37
C ILE A 12 3.22 4.53 2.11
N GLU A 13 4.29 5.32 2.08
CA GLU A 13 4.62 6.24 1.01
C GLU A 13 5.92 5.85 0.30
N THR A 14 6.84 5.16 0.98
CA THR A 14 8.17 4.80 0.44
C THR A 14 8.50 3.31 0.54
N GLN A 15 9.47 2.86 -0.28
CA GLN A 15 9.86 1.44 -0.36
C GLN A 15 10.56 1.02 0.91
N GLU A 16 11.29 1.93 1.54
CA GLU A 16 12.00 1.73 2.79
C GLU A 16 11.02 1.44 3.93
N GLN A 17 9.90 2.19 4.00
CA GLN A 17 8.84 1.95 4.98
C GLN A 17 8.20 0.56 4.80
N ALA A 18 7.82 0.21 3.56
CA ALA A 18 7.26 -1.10 3.23
C ALA A 18 8.24 -2.24 3.59
N SER A 19 9.52 -2.07 3.25
CA SER A 19 10.55 -3.07 3.49
C SER A 19 10.83 -3.24 4.99
N PHE A 20 10.87 -2.14 5.76
CA PHE A 20 11.00 -2.19 7.21
C PHE A 20 9.86 -2.99 7.84
N LEU A 21 8.60 -2.70 7.49
CA LEU A 21 7.44 -3.38 8.08
C LEU A 21 7.37 -4.86 7.70
N ARG A 22 7.66 -5.20 6.44
CA ARG A 22 7.76 -6.58 5.99
C ARG A 22 8.82 -7.37 6.76
N ASN A 23 9.99 -6.78 6.96
CA ASN A 23 11.06 -7.41 7.76
C ASN A 23 10.68 -7.60 9.24
N ASN A 24 9.70 -6.83 9.73
CA ASN A 24 9.15 -6.95 11.08
C ASN A 24 7.86 -7.81 11.15
N GLY A 25 7.47 -8.46 10.05
CA GLY A 25 6.35 -9.40 9.99
C GLY A 25 4.97 -8.75 9.90
N CYS A 26 4.90 -7.52 9.38
CA CYS A 26 3.66 -6.92 8.92
C CYS A 26 3.60 -7.05 7.40
N ASP A 27 2.59 -7.76 6.90
CA ASP A 27 2.49 -8.15 5.48
C ASP A 27 1.32 -7.47 4.75
N GLU A 28 0.51 -6.69 5.47
CA GLU A 28 -0.64 -5.94 4.96
C GLU A 28 -0.40 -4.43 5.08
N PHE A 29 -0.56 -3.70 3.98
CA PHE A 29 -0.20 -2.29 3.87
C PHE A 29 -1.28 -1.47 3.18
N GLN A 30 -1.40 -0.20 3.59
CA GLN A 30 -2.16 0.81 2.88
C GLN A 30 -1.35 2.09 2.78
N GLY A 31 -1.30 2.70 1.60
CA GLY A 31 -0.70 4.02 1.43
C GLY A 31 -0.46 4.40 -0.02
N PHE A 32 -0.02 5.64 -0.24
CA PHE A 32 0.12 6.23 -1.57
C PHE A 32 1.22 5.59 -2.42
N MET A 33 2.16 4.86 -1.79
CA MET A 33 3.08 3.98 -2.52
C MET A 33 2.33 2.99 -3.41
N TYR A 34 1.20 2.46 -2.94
CA TYR A 34 0.42 1.44 -3.65
C TYR A 34 -0.64 2.07 -4.55
N SER A 35 -1.44 2.97 -3.98
CA SER A 35 -2.50 3.66 -4.69
C SER A 35 -2.96 4.90 -3.94
N HIS A 36 -3.31 5.95 -4.67
CA HIS A 36 -4.14 7.00 -4.11
C HIS A 36 -5.58 6.50 -3.91
N PRO A 37 -6.38 7.15 -3.03
CA PRO A 37 -7.80 6.84 -2.89
C PRO A 37 -8.49 6.93 -4.26
N LEU A 38 -9.22 5.87 -4.60
CA LEU A 38 -9.92 5.78 -5.87
C LEU A 38 -11.38 6.21 -5.73
N PRO A 39 -11.96 6.84 -6.78
CA PRO A 39 -13.42 6.97 -6.88
C PRO A 39 -14.11 5.61 -6.84
N VAL A 40 -15.36 5.58 -6.36
CA VAL A 40 -16.14 4.36 -6.14
C VAL A 40 -16.26 3.49 -7.40
N ASP A 41 -16.47 4.12 -8.54
CA ASP A 41 -16.61 3.54 -9.87
C ASP A 41 -15.31 2.88 -10.33
N LYS A 42 -14.16 3.50 -10.05
CA LYS A 42 -12.83 2.91 -10.33
C LYS A 42 -12.52 1.75 -9.41
N MET A 43 -12.82 1.86 -8.12
CA MET A 43 -12.63 0.76 -7.18
C MET A 43 -13.55 -0.43 -7.52
N THR A 44 -14.81 -0.16 -7.90
CA THR A 44 -15.76 -1.19 -8.32
C THR A 44 -15.28 -1.94 -9.55
N GLN A 45 -14.73 -1.23 -10.54
CA GLN A 45 -14.14 -1.84 -11.72
C GLN A 45 -12.98 -2.76 -11.35
N LEU A 46 -12.05 -2.27 -10.51
CA LEU A 46 -10.88 -3.03 -10.06
C LEU A 46 -11.27 -4.32 -9.35
N LEU A 47 -12.26 -4.25 -8.45
CA LEU A 47 -12.78 -5.41 -7.73
C LEU A 47 -13.44 -6.45 -8.66
N ARG A 48 -14.13 -6.00 -9.71
CA ARG A 48 -14.78 -6.90 -10.68
C ARG A 48 -13.78 -7.60 -11.59
N GLU A 49 -12.74 -6.90 -12.01
CA GLU A 49 -11.72 -7.42 -12.92
C GLU A 49 -10.71 -8.33 -12.21
N GLY A 50 -10.68 -8.33 -10.87
CA GLY A 50 -9.62 -8.98 -10.10
C GLY A 50 -8.24 -8.37 -10.43
N ALA A 51 -8.23 -7.11 -10.87
CA ALA A 51 -7.06 -6.45 -11.39
C ALA A 51 -6.09 -6.09 -10.25
N VAL A 52 -4.80 -6.27 -10.51
CA VAL A 52 -3.73 -5.77 -9.66
C VAL A 52 -3.33 -4.36 -10.11
N ILE A 53 -3.10 -3.46 -9.16
CA ILE A 53 -2.53 -2.15 -9.48
C ILE A 53 -1.04 -2.36 -9.74
N GLU A 54 -0.57 -2.07 -10.95
CA GLU A 54 0.86 -2.05 -11.24
C GLU A 54 1.49 -0.86 -10.51
N ILE A 55 2.32 -1.15 -9.51
CA ILE A 55 3.08 -0.14 -8.78
C ILE A 55 4.34 0.15 -9.58
N ASN A 56 4.44 1.36 -10.13
CA ASN A 56 5.68 1.81 -10.76
C ASN A 56 6.66 2.26 -9.68
N LEU A 57 7.62 1.39 -9.34
CA LEU A 57 8.67 1.63 -8.35
C LEU A 57 9.71 2.67 -8.77
N LYS A 58 9.58 3.31 -9.94
CA LYS A 58 10.46 4.42 -10.33
C LYS A 58 10.08 5.69 -9.55
N GLN A 59 10.63 5.78 -8.34
CA GLN A 59 10.90 6.99 -7.55
C GLN A 59 10.18 8.26 -8.05
N LYS A 60 8.97 8.51 -7.55
CA LYS A 60 8.55 9.89 -7.35
C LYS A 60 9.17 10.34 -6.04
N GLU A 61 10.29 11.05 -6.12
CA GLU A 61 10.70 11.95 -5.04
C GLU A 61 9.52 12.89 -4.82
N TYR A 62 8.78 12.69 -3.72
CA TYR A 62 7.85 13.69 -3.24
C TYR A 62 8.70 14.84 -2.68
N GLU A 63 8.79 15.94 -3.43
CA GLU A 63 9.28 17.20 -2.87
C GLU A 63 8.37 17.57 -1.70
N VAL A 64 8.94 17.54 -0.50
CA VAL A 64 8.31 18.10 0.70
C VAL A 64 8.44 19.61 0.57
N SER A 65 7.32 20.27 0.26
CA SER A 65 7.17 21.73 0.36
C SER A 65 7.05 22.18 1.81
#